data_AF-A0A821YWM7-F1
#
_entry.id   AF-A0A821YWM7-F1
#
_cell.length_a   1.000
_cell.length_b   1.000
_cell.length_c   1.000
_cell.angle_alpha   90.00
_cell.angle_beta   90.00
_cell.angle_gamma   90.00
#
_symmetry.space_group_name_H-M   'P 1'
#
loop_
_entity.id
_entity.type
_entity.pdbx_description
1 polymer ?
#
loop_
_entity_poly.entity_id
_entity_poly.type
_entity_poly.pdbx_seq_one_letter_code
_entity_poly.pdbx_strand_id
1 'polypeptide(L)'
;MSTIIVNEIPLKQLVFEAMNEAVIIVEKNIQAYIEIATAKKTKILSQKNKFNKLPTVETVMNAIENRQRNMVQRAQYIMEQKIKILFLDKNKT
;
A
#
# COMPACT_ATOMS: atom_id res chain seq x y z
N MET A 1 -36.01 -51.50 3.48
CA MET A 1 -35.32 -50.78 4.56
C MET A 1 -33.90 -50.52 4.11
N SER A 2 -33.51 -49.26 3.94
CA SER A 2 -32.16 -48.91 3.52
C SER A 2 -31.30 -48.72 4.76
N THR A 3 -30.29 -49.57 4.92
CA THR A 3 -29.34 -49.49 6.03
C THR A 3 -28.43 -48.28 5.81
N ILE A 4 -28.54 -47.27 6.67
CA ILE A 4 -27.61 -46.15 6.70
C ILE A 4 -26.35 -46.65 7.41
N ILE A 5 -25.25 -46.81 6.67
CA ILE A 5 -23.93 -47.09 7.24
C ILE A 5 -23.35 -45.75 7.66
N VAL A 6 -23.35 -45.48 8.97
CA VAL A 6 -22.59 -44.37 9.53
C VAL A 6 -21.15 -44.83 9.66
N ASN A 7 -20.27 -44.32 8.80
CA ASN A 7 -18.83 -44.55 8.95
C ASN A 7 -18.34 -43.78 10.18
N GLU A 8 -18.17 -44.48 11.30
CA GLU A 8 -17.56 -43.93 12.50
C GLU A 8 -16.07 -43.69 12.24
N ILE A 9 -15.68 -42.43 12.06
CA ILE A 9 -14.26 -42.04 11.98
C ILE A 9 -13.73 -42.01 13.42
N PRO A 10 -12.65 -42.75 13.74
CA PRO A 10 -12.05 -42.71 15.07
C PRO A 10 -11.60 -41.29 15.42
N LEU A 11 -11.89 -40.84 16.64
CA LEU A 11 -11.53 -39.49 17.12
C LEU A 11 -10.05 -39.15 16.89
N LYS A 12 -9.16 -40.13 17.04
CA LYS A 12 -7.72 -39.98 16.81
C LYS A 12 -7.39 -39.62 15.35
N GLN A 13 -8.12 -40.18 14.39
CA GLN A 13 -7.94 -39.90 12.97
C GLN A 13 -8.43 -38.49 12.62
N LEU A 14 -9.59 -38.10 13.15
CA LEU A 14 -10.13 -36.74 12.98
C LEU A 14 -9.17 -35.67 13.52
N VAL A 15 -8.61 -35.90 14.72
CA VAL A 15 -7.63 -34.97 15.33
C VAL A 15 -6.36 -34.88 14.49
N PHE A 16 -5.86 -36.02 13.98
CA PHE A 16 -4.65 -36.04 13.15
C PHE A 16 -4.85 -35.31 11.81
N GLU A 17 -6.01 -35.49 11.17
CA GLU A 17 -6.36 -34.80 9.92
C GLU A 17 -6.46 -33.28 10.16
N ALA A 18 -7.16 -32.84 11.21
CA ALA A 18 -7.26 -31.43 11.56
C ALA A 18 -5.90 -30.78 11.88
N MET A 19 -5.01 -31.50 12.56
CA MET A 19 -3.65 -31.03 12.82
C MET A 19 -2.84 -30.87 11.53
N ASN A 20 -2.93 -31.83 10.60
CA ASN A 20 -2.24 -31.74 9.32
C ASN A 20 -2.77 -30.59 8.46
N GLU A 21 -4.08 -30.37 8.42
CA GLU A 21 -4.66 -29.22 7.74
C GLU A 21 -4.15 -27.89 8.32
N ALA A 22 -4.08 -27.78 9.65
CA ALA A 22 -3.54 -26.60 10.31
C ALA A 22 -2.07 -26.36 9.94
N VAL A 23 -1.24 -27.41 9.91
CA VAL A 23 0.16 -27.33 9.47
C VAL A 23 0.26 -26.83 8.03
N ILE A 24 -0.51 -27.41 7.11
CA ILE A 24 -0.53 -27.01 5.70
C ILE A 24 -0.93 -25.54 5.54
N ILE A 25 -1.90 -25.06 6.32
CA ILE A 25 -2.32 -23.64 6.30
C ILE A 25 -1.19 -22.74 6.78
N VAL A 26 -0.51 -23.11 7.86
CA VAL A 26 0.64 -22.35 8.40
C VAL A 26 1.78 -22.29 7.38
N GLU A 27 2.12 -23.41 6.74
CA GLU A 27 3.16 -23.47 5.71
C GLU A 27 2.84 -22.57 4.52
N LYS A 28 1.58 -22.59 4.03
CA LYS A 28 1.12 -21.69 2.96
C LYS A 28 1.26 -20.22 3.35
N ASN A 29 0.92 -19.88 4.59
CA ASN A 29 1.05 -18.51 5.09
C ASN A 29 2.52 -18.07 5.17
N ILE A 30 3.40 -18.94 5.68
CA ILE A 30 4.85 -18.69 5.73
C ILE A 30 5.39 -18.44 4.32
N GLN A 31 5.01 -19.28 3.35
CA GLN A 31 5.43 -19.14 1.96
C GLN A 31 4.98 -17.79 1.37
N ALA A 32 3.73 -17.37 1.61
CA ALA A 32 3.24 -16.07 1.19
C ALA A 32 4.04 -14.91 1.80
N TYR A 33 4.40 -14.99 3.08
CA TYR A 33 5.25 -13.98 3.72
C TYR A 33 6.66 -13.91 3.12
N ILE A 34 7.25 -15.07 2.80
CA ILE A 34 8.55 -15.15 2.12
C ILE A 34 8.49 -14.48 0.75
N GLU A 35 7.43 -14.72 -0.03
CA GLU A 35 7.23 -14.12 -1.34
C GLU A 35 7.09 -12.59 -1.25
N ILE A 36 6.31 -12.09 -0.29
CA ILE A 36 6.17 -10.64 -0.04
C ILE A 36 7.52 -10.03 0.35
N ALA A 37 8.26 -10.65 1.26
CA ALA A 37 9.58 -10.18 1.68
C ALA A 37 10.57 -10.15 0.51
N THR A 38 10.54 -11.19 -0.33
CA THR A 38 11.40 -11.31 -1.52
C THR A 38 11.05 -10.24 -2.55
N ALA A 39 9.76 -10.02 -2.83
CA ALA A 39 9.31 -8.96 -3.75
C ALA A 39 9.74 -7.57 -3.27
N LYS A 40 9.60 -7.28 -1.96
CA LYS A 40 10.06 -6.03 -1.35
C LYS A 40 11.58 -5.87 -1.47
N LYS A 41 12.35 -6.92 -1.17
CA LYS A 41 13.81 -6.92 -1.34
C LYS A 41 14.22 -6.62 -2.77
N THR A 42 13.61 -7.29 -3.76
CA THR A 42 13.87 -7.05 -5.18
C THR A 42 13.53 -5.62 -5.60
N LYS A 43 12.43 -5.05 -5.12
CA LYS A 43 12.06 -3.65 -5.36
C LYS A 43 13.07 -2.67 -4.78
N ILE A 44 13.58 -2.92 -3.57
CA ILE A 44 14.62 -2.09 -2.95
C ILE A 44 15.92 -2.20 -3.75
N LEU A 45 16.33 -3.42 -4.11
CA LEU A 45 17.56 -3.64 -4.89
C LEU A 45 17.49 -3.02 -6.29
N SER A 46 16.34 -3.08 -6.97
CA SER A 46 16.16 -2.43 -8.28
C SER A 46 16.20 -0.91 -8.19
N GLN A 47 15.81 -0.33 -7.05
CA GLN A 47 15.89 1.10 -6.78
C GLN A 47 17.26 1.53 -6.25
N LYS A 48 18.06 0.62 -5.68
CA LYS A 48 19.42 0.92 -5.18
C LYS A 48 20.27 1.59 -6.25
N ASN A 49 20.15 1.15 -7.51
CA ASN A 49 20.89 1.74 -8.63
C ASN A 49 20.35 3.10 -9.11
N LYS A 50 19.13 3.49 -8.74
CA LYS A 50 18.57 4.80 -9.09
C LYS A 50 19.22 5.95 -8.32
N PHE A 51 19.88 5.65 -7.20
CA PHE A 51 20.58 6.63 -6.36
C PHE A 51 22.10 6.61 -6.53
N ASN A 52 22.64 5.80 -7.45
CA ASN A 52 24.10 5.72 -7.68
C ASN A 52 24.67 6.94 -8.43
N LYS A 53 23.82 7.83 -8.93
CA LYS A 53 24.24 9.09 -9.55
C LYS A 53 23.66 10.24 -8.74
N LEU A 54 24.54 11.13 -8.30
CA LEU A 54 24.13 12.41 -7.76
C LEU A 54 23.25 13.13 -8.80
N PRO A 55 22.15 13.77 -8.39
CA PRO A 55 21.37 14.59 -9.31
C PRO A 55 22.26 15.67 -9.91
N THR A 56 22.09 15.95 -11.20
CA THR A 56 22.81 17.06 -11.84
C THR A 56 22.33 18.39 -11.26
N VAL A 57 23.17 19.42 -11.34
CA VAL A 57 22.79 20.81 -10.96
C VAL A 57 21.49 21.22 -11.65
N GLU A 58 21.34 20.91 -12.94
CA GLU A 58 20.13 21.14 -13.72
C GLU A 58 18.90 20.43 -13.13
N THR A 59 19.03 19.17 -12.72
CA THR A 59 17.93 18.41 -12.09
C THR A 59 17.49 19.07 -10.79
N VAL A 60 18.43 19.55 -9.98
CA VAL A 60 18.14 20.25 -8.72
C VAL A 60 17.49 21.60 -8.99
N MET A 61 18.01 22.38 -9.93
CA MET A 61 17.44 23.67 -10.32
C MET A 61 16.01 23.54 -10.83
N ASN A 62 15.74 22.59 -11.73
CA ASN A 62 14.40 22.30 -12.22
C ASN A 62 13.43 21.92 -11.08
N ALA A 63 13.90 21.16 -10.09
CA ALA A 63 13.09 20.81 -8.93
C ALA A 63 12.76 22.03 -8.04
N ILE A 64 13.73 22.92 -7.83
CA ILE A 64 13.55 24.18 -7.09
C ILE A 64 12.53 25.08 -7.80
N GLU A 65 12.69 25.30 -9.10
CA GLU A 65 11.79 26.13 -9.90
C GLU A 65 10.37 25.57 -9.92
N ASN A 66 10.20 24.25 -10.05
CA ASN A 66 8.89 23.61 -9.97
C ASN A 66 8.25 23.82 -8.59
N ARG A 67 9.04 23.73 -7.51
CA ARG A 67 8.53 23.95 -6.16
C ARG A 67 8.12 25.41 -5.93
N GLN A 68 8.90 26.36 -6.45
CA GLN A 68 8.57 27.79 -6.41
C GLN A 68 7.27 28.08 -7.17
N ARG A 69 7.12 27.54 -8.39
CA ARG A 69 5.87 27.66 -9.18
C ARG A 69 4.66 27.13 -8.43
N ASN A 70 4.77 25.93 -7.83
CA ASN A 70 3.70 25.36 -7.02
C ASN A 70 3.33 26.22 -5.80
N MET A 71 4.32 26.82 -5.14
CA MET A 71 4.07 27.72 -4.02
C MET A 71 3.30 28.97 -4.45
N VAL A 72 3.68 29.59 -5.56
CA VAL A 72 3.00 30.77 -6.11
C VAL A 72 1.56 30.43 -6.51
N GLN A 73 1.35 29.34 -7.24
CA GLN A 73 0.01 28.92 -7.65
C GLN A 73 -0.91 28.64 -6.45
N ARG A 74 -0.37 28.01 -5.40
CA ARG A 74 -1.13 27.75 -4.18
C ARG A 74 -1.46 29.04 -3.42
N ALA A 75 -0.54 29.99 -3.36
CA ALA A 75 -0.79 31.30 -2.75
C ALA A 75 -1.87 32.08 -3.53
N GLN A 76 -1.80 32.08 -4.86
CA GLN A 76 -2.80 32.70 -5.74
C GLN A 76 -4.19 32.09 -5.50
N TYR A 77 -4.29 30.77 -5.50
CA TYR A 77 -5.54 30.07 -5.22
C TYR A 77 -6.12 30.47 -3.86
N ILE A 78 -5.31 30.47 -2.79
CA ILE A 78 -5.77 30.86 -1.45
C ILE A 78 -6.26 32.31 -1.44
N MET A 79 -5.56 33.22 -2.11
CA MET A 79 -5.94 34.62 -2.21
C MET A 79 -7.30 34.79 -2.91
N GLU A 80 -7.51 34.12 -4.04
CA GLU A 80 -8.78 34.15 -4.76
C GLU A 80 -9.95 33.66 -3.90
N GLN A 81 -9.75 32.57 -3.15
CA GLN A 81 -10.81 32.06 -2.25
C GLN A 81 -11.12 33.06 -1.13
N LYS A 82 -10.10 33.69 -0.54
CA LYS A 82 -10.31 34.71 0.51
C LYS A 82 -11.04 35.95 -0.02
N ILE A 83 -10.68 36.43 -1.21
CA ILE A 83 -11.37 37.54 -1.88
C ILE A 83 -12.83 37.17 -2.13
N LYS A 84 -13.10 36.00 -2.70
CA LYS A 84 -14.49 35.54 -2.91
C LYS A 84 -15.31 35.59 -1.64
N ILE A 85 -14.79 35.08 -0.52
CA ILE A 85 -15.48 35.13 0.77
C ILE A 85 -15.75 36.58 1.22
N LEU A 86 -14.74 37.45 1.19
CA LEU A 86 -14.85 38.84 1.66
C LEU A 86 -15.83 39.69 0.84
N PHE A 87 -15.99 39.41 -0.45
CA PHE A 87 -16.83 40.20 -1.35
C PHE A 87 -18.19 39.55 -1.66
N LEU A 88 -18.38 38.24 -1.43
CA LEU A 88 -19.69 37.60 -1.53
C LEU A 88 -20.62 37.92 -0.34
N ASP A 89 -20.06 38.21 0.84
CA ASP A 89 -20.87 38.60 2.01
C ASP A 89 -21.46 40.02 1.90
N LYS A 90 -20.91 40.89 1.04
CA LYS A 90 -21.42 42.27 0.85
C LYS A 90 -22.69 42.38 0.01
N ASN A 91 -23.11 41.30 -0.68
CA ASN A 91 -24.32 41.30 -1.51
C ASN A 91 -25.54 40.69 -0.78
N LYS A 92 -25.48 40.51 0.55
CA LYS A 92 -26.56 39.94 1.38
C LYS A 92 -27.21 40.92 2.38
N THR A 93 -26.88 42.21 2.31
CA THR A 93 -27.57 43.30 3.04
C THR A 93 -28.20 44.24 2.04
#